data_AF-A0A261KXX1-F1
#
_entry.id   AF-A0A261KXX1-F1
#
_cell.length_a   1.000
_cell.length_b   1.000
_cell.length_c   1.000
_cell.angle_alpha   90.00
_cell.angle_beta   90.00
_cell.angle_gamma   90.00
#
_symmetry.space_group_name_H-M   'P 1'
#
loop_
_entity.id
_entity.type
_entity.pdbx_description
1 polymer ?
#
loop_
_entity_poly.entity_id
_entity_poly.type
_entity_poly.pdbx_seq_one_letter_code
_entity_poly.pdbx_strand_id
1 'polypeptide(L)' 'MSNKLLEIEQAINSLSLDEQKWLLNRLTEKIKQKLTQIIAESNIDNQIELMANNPDIQREIGLINQELIITEMDIIA' A
#
# COMPACT_ATOMS: atom_id res chain seq x y z
N MET A 1 23.47 17.44 5.83
CA MET A 1 23.32 15.99 6.07
C MET A 1 22.79 15.79 7.48
N SER A 2 21.87 14.85 7.70
CA SER A 2 21.37 14.56 9.06
C SER A 2 22.50 13.96 9.92
N ASN A 3 22.67 14.41 11.17
CA ASN A 3 23.66 13.86 12.11
C ASN A 3 23.55 12.34 12.22
N LYS A 4 22.33 11.82 12.16
CA LYS A 4 22.05 10.38 12.22
C LYS A 4 22.59 9.62 11.01
N LEU A 5 22.62 10.24 9.82
CA LEU A 5 23.18 9.59 8.63
C LEU A 5 24.72 9.50 8.72
N LEU A 6 25.35 10.52 9.31
CA LEU A 6 26.79 10.52 9.54
C LEU A 6 27.21 9.43 10.54
N GLU A 7 26.47 9.28 11.63
CA GLU A 7 26.69 8.21 12.62
C GLU A 7 26.55 6.82 11.99
N ILE A 8 25.56 6.62 11.11
CA ILE A 8 25.36 5.36 10.37
C ILE A 8 26.53 5.10 9.43
N GLU A 9 26.99 6.11 8.69
CA GLU A 9 28.13 5.99 7.79
C GLU A 9 29.41 5.60 8.55
N GLN A 10 29.68 6.26 9.68
CA GLN A 10 30.81 5.91 10.54
C GLN A 10 30.71 4.48 11.08
N ALA A 11 29.51 4.05 11.49
CA ALA A 11 29.27 2.69 11.94
C ALA A 11 29.51 1.66 10.82
N ILE A 12 29.06 1.94 9.59
CA ILE A 12 29.30 1.06 8.43
C ILE A 12 30.80 0.97 8.12
N ASN A 13 31.51 2.09 8.16
CA ASN A 13 32.95 2.13 7.89
C ASN A 13 33.78 1.38 8.94
N SER A 14 33.24 1.16 10.14
CA SER A 14 33.88 0.35 11.18
C SER A 14 33.79 -1.16 10.93
N LEU A 15 32.91 -1.60 10.03
CA LEU A 15 32.74 -3.00 9.67
C LEU A 15 33.85 -3.46 8.70
N SER A 16 34.17 -4.75 8.74
CA SER A 16 35.02 -5.36 7.73
C SER A 16 34.38 -5.31 6.33
N LEU A 17 35.20 -5.45 5.29
CA LEU A 17 34.70 -5.40 3.91
C LEU A 17 33.61 -6.46 3.63
N ASP A 18 33.72 -7.65 4.22
CA ASP A 18 32.75 -8.72 4.03
C ASP A 18 31.42 -8.42 4.74
N GLU A 19 31.47 -7.83 5.94
CA GLU A 19 30.30 -7.36 6.65
C GLU A 19 29.61 -6.20 5.91
N GLN A 20 30.38 -5.28 5.34
CA GLN A 20 29.84 -4.20 4.50
C GLN A 20 29.13 -4.76 3.27
N LYS A 21 29.74 -5.72 2.56
CA LYS A 21 29.12 -6.39 1.41
C LYS A 21 27.84 -7.13 1.79
N TRP A 22 27.88 -7.87 2.90
CA TRP A 22 26.70 -8.56 3.41
C TRP A 22 25.57 -7.59 3.76
N LEU A 23 25.89 -6.47 4.41
CA LEU A 23 24.92 -5.44 4.79
C LEU A 23 24.32 -4.78 3.55
N LEU A 24 25.13 -4.45 2.54
CA LEU A 24 24.67 -3.89 1.28
C LEU A 24 23.67 -4.81 0.57
N ASN A 25 23.99 -6.11 0.48
CA ASN A 25 23.09 -7.09 -0.12
C ASN A 25 21.77 -7.16 0.65
N ARG A 26 21.84 -7.21 1.99
CA ARG A 26 20.65 -7.28 2.83
C ARG A 26 19.79 -6.02 2.73
N LEU A 27 20.38 -4.83 2.66
CA LEU A 27 19.66 -3.58 2.46
C LEU A 27 18.98 -3.54 1.09
N THR A 28 19.70 -3.99 0.05
CA THR A 28 19.16 -4.09 -1.31
C THR A 28 17.90 -4.96 -1.36
N GLU A 29 17.95 -6.16 -0.76
CA GLU A 29 16.79 -7.05 -0.74
C GLU A 29 15.61 -6.48 0.07
N LYS A 30 15.88 -5.82 1.21
CA LYS A 30 14.84 -5.13 1.97
C LYS A 30 14.17 -4.00 1.20
N ILE A 31 14.95 -3.22 0.44
CA ILE A 31 14.41 -2.14 -0.38
C ILE A 31 13.53 -2.71 -1.50
N LYS A 32 14.00 -3.77 -2.18
CA LYS A 32 13.19 -4.46 -3.20
C LYS A 32 11.86 -4.95 -2.64
N GLN A 33 11.87 -5.61 -1.48
CA GLN A 33 10.64 -6.09 -0.84
C GLN A 33 9.66 -4.97 -0.53
N LYS A 34 10.15 -3.84 0.00
CA LYS A 34 9.31 -2.66 0.25
C LYS A 34 8.73 -2.08 -1.04
N LEU A 35 9.54 -2.00 -2.10
CA LEU A 35 9.06 -1.54 -3.40
C LEU A 35 8.00 -2.48 -3.98
N THR A 36 8.18 -3.79 -3.88
CA THR A 36 7.16 -4.78 -4.28
C THR A 36 5.87 -4.59 -3.51
N GLN A 37 5.94 -4.35 -2.20
CA GLN A 37 4.77 -4.09 -1.37
C GLN A 37 4.05 -2.81 -1.81
N ILE A 38 4.78 -1.69 -1.99
CA ILE A 38 4.20 -0.42 -2.45
C ILE A 38 3.52 -0.58 -3.82
N ILE A 39 4.13 -1.34 -4.73
CA ILE A 39 3.56 -1.62 -6.05
C ILE A 39 2.31 -2.50 -5.94
N ALA A 40 2.31 -3.48 -5.02
CA ALA A 40 1.14 -4.32 -4.78
C ALA A 40 -0.02 -3.51 -4.20
N GLU A 41 0.26 -2.64 -3.22
CA GLU A 41 -0.72 -1.72 -2.62
C GLU A 41 -1.28 -0.76 -3.67
N SER A 42 -0.44 -0.13 -4.49
CA SER A 42 -0.92 0.76 -5.55
C SER A 42 -1.72 0.03 -6.64
N ASN A 43 -1.41 -1.23 -6.92
CA ASN A 43 -2.19 -2.05 -7.84
C ASN A 43 -3.58 -2.38 -7.26
N ILE A 44 -3.67 -2.66 -5.95
CA ILE A 44 -4.95 -2.86 -5.27
C ILE A 44 -5.79 -1.57 -5.31
N ASP A 45 -5.19 -0.41 -4.99
CA ASP A 45 -5.89 0.88 -5.03
C ASP A 45 -6.42 1.18 -6.43
N ASN A 46 -5.62 0.95 -7.47
CA ASN A 46 -6.05 1.10 -8.86
C ASN A 46 -7.20 0.14 -9.22
N GLN A 47 -7.15 -1.12 -8.76
CA GLN A 47 -8.24 -2.07 -9.00
C GLN A 47 -9.52 -1.64 -8.28
N ILE A 48 -9.42 -1.15 -7.05
CA ILE A 48 -10.57 -0.61 -6.30
C ILE A 48 -11.17 0.59 -7.03
N GLU A 49 -10.33 1.51 -7.53
CA GLU A 49 -10.79 2.67 -8.30
C GLU A 49 -11.49 2.25 -9.61
N LEU A 50 -10.97 1.25 -10.32
CA LEU A 50 -11.61 0.69 -11.51
C LEU A 50 -12.95 0.02 -11.18
N MET A 51 -13.05 -0.70 -10.07
CA MET A 51 -14.31 -1.30 -9.61
C MET A 51 -15.32 -0.24 -9.19
N ALA A 52 -14.90 0.80 -8.47
CA ALA A 52 -15.77 1.90 -8.06
C ALA A 52 -16.33 2.66 -9.27
N ASN A 53 -15.52 2.84 -10.32
CA ASN A 53 -15.96 3.51 -11.55
C ASN A 53 -16.69 2.59 -12.54
N ASN A 54 -16.88 1.31 -12.23
CA ASN A 54 -17.57 0.38 -13.11
C ASN A 54 -19.08 0.71 -13.19
N PRO A 55 -19.64 0.97 -14.39
CA PRO A 55 -21.05 1.34 -14.55
C PRO A 55 -22.05 0.30 -14.05
N ASP A 56 -21.75 -0.99 -14.19
CA ASP A 56 -22.62 -2.07 -13.72
C ASP A 56 -22.66 -2.14 -12.19
N ILE A 57 -21.50 -1.96 -11.54
CA ILE A 57 -21.40 -1.88 -10.07
C ILE A 57 -22.15 -0.64 -9.55
N GLN A 58 -21.99 0.51 -10.20
CA GLN A 58 -22.73 1.74 -9.83
C GLN A 58 -24.24 1.58 -10.00
N ARG A 59 -24.68 0.90 -11.07
CA ARG A 59 -26.09 0.57 -11.30
C ARG A 59 -26.64 -0.33 -10.19
N GLU A 60 -25.91 -1.38 -9.80
CA GLU A 60 -26.33 -2.26 -8.70
C GLU A 60 -26.37 -1.54 -7.35
N ILE A 61 -25.37 -0.71 -7.04
CA ILE A 61 -25.39 0.14 -5.83
C ILE A 61 -26.62 1.05 -5.83
N GLY A 62 -26.98 1.62 -6.98
CA GLY A 62 -28.20 2.42 -7.14
C GLY A 62 -29.47 1.64 -6.83
N LEU A 63 -29.57 0.38 -7.30
CA LEU A 63 -30.70 -0.51 -7.01
C LEU A 63 -30.76 -0.88 -5.52
N ILE A 64 -29.63 -1.22 -4.91
CA ILE A 64 -29.55 -1.52 -3.47
C ILE A 64 -30.01 -0.32 -2.64
N ASN A 65 -29.56 0.89 -2.98
CA ASN A 65 -29.98 2.10 -2.29
C ASN A 65 -31.49 2.34 -2.42
N GLN A 66 -32.09 2.04 -3.57
CA GLN A 66 -33.55 2.12 -3.74
C GLN A 66 -34.29 1.08 -2.89
N GLU A 67 -33.82 -0.16 -2.85
CA GLU A 67 -34.39 -1.22 -2.01
C GLU A 67 -34.32 -0.88 -0.52
N LEU A 68 -33.20 -0.30 -0.06
CA LEU A 68 -33.03 0.14 1.32
C LEU A 68 -34.01 1.27 1.67
N ILE A 69 -34.16 2.27 0.81
CA ILE A 69 -35.13 3.37 1.02
C ILE A 69 -36.55 2.81 1.17
N ILE A 70 -36.95 1.89 0.28
CA ILE A 70 -38.28 1.28 0.33
C ILE A 70 -38.47 0.49 1.64
N THR A 71 -37.47 -0.29 2.03
CA THR A 71 -37.52 -1.12 3.24
C THR A 71 -37.57 -0.26 4.53
N GLU A 72 -36.85 0.86 4.57
CA GLU A 72 -36.89 1.79 5.70
C GLU A 72 -38.22 2.54 5.79
N MET A 73 -38.85 2.86 4.65
CA MET A 73 -40.18 3.46 4.61
C MET A 73 -41.28 2.49 5.08
N ASP A 74 -41.16 1.19 4.75
CA ASP A 74 -42.09 0.14 5.20
C ASP A 74 -42.01 -0.15 6.72
N ILE A 75 -40.89 0.20 7.38
CA ILE A 75 -40.72 0.05 8.84
C ILE A 75 -41.37 1.22 9.60
N ILE A 76 -41.61 2.37 8.95
CA ILE A 76 -42.12 3.61 9.57
C ILE A 76 -43.63 3.84 9.29
N ALA A 77 -44.25 3.04 8.41
CA ALA A 77 -45.69 3.08 8.11
C ALA A 77 -46.52 2.17 9.01
#